data_AF-A0A2E7DAG4-F1
#
_entry.id   AF-A0A2E7DAG4-F1
#
_cell.length_a   1.000
_cell.length_b   1.000
_cell.length_c   1.000
_cell.angle_alpha   90.00
_cell.angle_beta   90.00
_cell.angle_gamma   90.00
#
_symmetry.space_group_name_H-M   'P 1'
#
loop_
_entity.id
_entity.type
_entity.pdbx_description
1 polymer ?
#
loop_
_entity_poly.entity_id
_entity_poly.type
_entity_poly.pdbx_seq_one_letter_code
_entity_poly.pdbx_strand_id
1 'polypeptide(L)'
;MKITPQLVEQIVAEVTAQLSAAQKESETSPTNRDSATSTPTIEQKTQANIDFVRLDDNVVTRDSLAAALGKHQKVVFGPKTVLTPTAHDYIRQHKIQWSRCTTTSATTADWPRLQVLVVNPSHAIDRAAREVNASRNIANSAADAASEAISLICRSECDTVVVLAEAAEVVACLANRNRAIRSGVVNSVDDAKSQQKLLGINVLSVKASQKSYVEVRNILKAVQSGGMPTVPEGW
;
A
#
# COMPACT_ATOMS: atom_id res chain seq x y z
N MET A 1 -37.71 -2.99 30.63
CA MET A 1 -36.96 -4.06 31.33
C MET A 1 -36.10 -3.39 32.39
N LYS A 2 -36.32 -3.68 33.68
CA LYS A 2 -35.55 -3.08 34.78
C LYS A 2 -34.37 -4.00 35.08
N ILE A 3 -33.15 -3.54 34.80
CA ILE A 3 -31.92 -4.26 35.17
C ILE A 3 -31.80 -4.18 36.68
N THR A 4 -31.79 -5.34 37.34
CA THR A 4 -31.66 -5.43 38.80
C THR A 4 -30.19 -5.33 39.19
N PRO A 5 -29.86 -4.68 40.33
CA PRO A 5 -28.48 -4.50 40.79
C PRO A 5 -27.75 -5.84 41.01
N GLN A 6 -28.49 -6.89 41.36
CA GLN A 6 -27.97 -8.26 41.52
C GLN A 6 -27.44 -8.86 40.20
N LEU A 7 -28.03 -8.51 39.06
CA LEU A 7 -27.58 -8.98 37.75
C LEU A 7 -26.25 -8.32 37.37
N VAL A 8 -26.04 -7.06 37.77
CA VAL A 8 -24.80 -6.32 37.53
C VAL A 8 -23.66 -6.91 38.36
N GLU A 9 -23.90 -7.22 39.63
CA GLU A 9 -22.90 -7.87 40.50
C GLU A 9 -22.48 -9.25 39.98
N GLN A 10 -23.44 -10.03 39.46
CA GLN A 10 -23.16 -11.34 38.88
C GLN A 10 -22.27 -11.24 37.62
N ILE A 11 -22.52 -10.27 36.74
CA ILE A 11 -21.70 -10.03 35.54
C ILE A 11 -20.29 -9.58 35.92
N VAL A 12 -20.15 -8.70 36.93
CA VAL A 12 -18.83 -8.22 37.38
C VAL A 12 -18.00 -9.34 38.02
N ALA A 13 -18.64 -10.23 38.80
CA ALA A 13 -17.97 -11.39 39.38
C ALA A 13 -17.45 -12.36 38.30
N GLU A 14 -18.22 -12.58 37.24
CA GLU A 14 -17.84 -13.50 36.16
C GLU A 14 -16.71 -12.92 35.29
N VAL A 15 -16.74 -11.62 35.00
CA VAL A 15 -15.68 -10.93 34.23
C VAL A 15 -14.36 -10.88 35.01
N THR A 16 -14.41 -10.63 36.32
CA THR A 16 -13.20 -10.60 37.16
C THR A 16 -12.57 -11.99 37.32
N ALA A 17 -13.38 -13.05 37.39
CA ALA A 17 -12.89 -14.43 37.38
C ALA A 17 -12.18 -14.77 36.06
N GLN A 18 -12.75 -14.39 34.91
CA GLN A 18 -12.13 -14.65 33.59
C GLN A 18 -10.80 -13.92 33.39
N LEU A 19 -10.69 -12.67 33.84
CA LEU A 19 -9.42 -11.91 33.75
C LEU A 19 -8.32 -12.52 34.63
N SER A 20 -8.66 -13.04 35.81
CA SER A 20 -7.69 -13.68 36.70
C SER A 20 -7.18 -15.03 36.17
N ALA A 21 -8.01 -15.77 35.43
CA ALA A 21 -7.62 -17.03 34.80
C ALA A 21 -6.67 -16.78 33.61
N ALA A 22 -6.94 -15.77 32.79
CA ALA A 22 -6.10 -15.42 31.64
C ALA A 22 -4.69 -14.92 32.03
N GLN A 23 -4.52 -14.33 33.23
CA GLN A 23 -3.19 -13.96 33.73
C GLN A 23 -2.36 -15.15 34.23
N LYS A 24 -2.98 -16.31 34.51
CA LYS A 24 -2.30 -17.46 35.11
C LYS A 24 -1.65 -18.40 34.07
N GLU A 25 -1.92 -18.21 32.78
CA GLU A 25 -1.41 -19.06 31.69
C GLU A 25 -0.13 -18.52 31.00
N SER A 26 0.42 -17.37 31.44
CA SER A 26 1.61 -16.76 30.81
C SER A 26 2.95 -17.05 31.53
N GLU A 27 2.98 -17.89 32.56
CA GLU A 27 4.22 -18.26 33.26
C GLU A 27 4.47 -19.77 33.24
N THR A 28 4.92 -20.33 32.11
CA THR A 28 5.82 -21.50 32.13
C THR A 28 6.68 -21.55 30.86
N SER A 29 7.97 -21.30 31.01
CA SER A 29 9.05 -21.71 30.10
C SER A 29 10.16 -22.34 30.93
N PRO A 30 10.87 -23.35 30.39
CA PRO A 30 12.33 -23.40 30.53
C PRO A 30 13.00 -23.59 29.15
N THR A 31 13.89 -22.69 28.73
CA THR A 31 15.36 -22.74 28.90
C THR A 31 16.03 -23.93 28.22
N ASN A 32 16.76 -23.67 27.12
CA ASN A 32 18.05 -24.32 26.92
C ASN A 32 19.01 -23.44 26.09
N ARG A 33 20.23 -23.26 26.63
CA ARG A 33 21.37 -22.58 26.03
C ARG A 33 22.18 -23.63 25.26
N ASP A 34 22.69 -23.29 24.07
CA ASP A 34 24.11 -23.50 23.80
C ASP A 34 24.63 -22.65 22.65
N SER A 35 25.94 -22.45 22.70
CA SER A 35 26.72 -21.36 22.13
C SER A 35 27.19 -21.62 20.69
N ALA A 36 27.44 -20.53 19.94
CA ALA A 36 28.71 -20.22 19.27
C ALA A 36 28.57 -19.60 17.85
N THR A 37 29.16 -18.41 17.72
CA THR A 37 30.06 -18.01 16.62
C THR A 37 29.48 -17.78 15.22
N SER A 38 29.38 -16.49 14.84
CA SER A 38 30.08 -15.86 13.70
C SER A 38 29.29 -14.65 13.19
N THR A 39 29.71 -13.46 13.60
CA THR A 39 29.47 -12.21 12.88
C THR A 39 30.19 -12.23 11.52
N PRO A 40 29.53 -11.79 10.45
CA PRO A 40 30.21 -10.95 9.47
C PRO A 40 29.54 -9.58 9.44
N THR A 41 30.29 -8.61 9.95
CA THR A 41 30.25 -7.21 9.56
C THR A 41 30.20 -7.12 8.04
N ILE A 42 29.06 -6.70 7.48
CA ILE A 42 29.01 -6.21 6.10
C ILE A 42 29.05 -4.69 6.18
N GLU A 43 30.19 -4.21 5.75
CA GLU A 43 30.62 -2.85 5.50
C GLU A 43 29.52 -1.99 4.90
N GLN A 44 29.15 -0.94 5.63
CA GLN A 44 28.57 0.26 5.05
C GLN A 44 29.60 0.87 4.08
N LYS A 45 29.40 0.62 2.78
CA LYS A 45 30.11 1.32 1.73
C LYS A 45 29.40 2.63 1.41
N THR A 46 29.97 3.70 1.94
CA THR A 46 29.78 5.09 1.52
C THR A 46 30.22 5.29 0.05
N GLN A 47 29.66 6.32 -0.59
CA GLN A 47 29.89 6.87 -1.95
C GLN A 47 29.19 6.13 -3.11
N ALA A 48 28.38 6.82 -3.93
CA ALA A 48 28.64 8.14 -4.48
C ALA A 48 27.47 9.12 -4.30
N ASN A 49 27.79 10.31 -3.79
CA ASN A 49 27.00 11.51 -4.02
C ASN A 49 27.00 11.78 -5.53
N ILE A 50 25.90 11.43 -6.21
CA ILE A 50 25.64 11.88 -7.56
C ILE A 50 24.82 13.14 -7.38
N ASP A 51 25.47 14.30 -7.41
CA ASP A 51 24.75 15.56 -7.45
C ASP A 51 24.00 15.63 -8.80
N PHE A 52 22.72 15.24 -8.81
CA PHE A 52 21.84 15.36 -9.96
C PHE A 52 20.98 16.62 -9.82
N VAL A 53 20.82 17.36 -10.92
CA VAL A 53 19.94 18.52 -10.94
C VAL A 53 18.62 18.11 -11.55
N ARG A 54 17.54 18.39 -10.83
CA ARG A 54 16.17 18.16 -11.29
C ARG A 54 15.63 19.44 -11.89
N LEU A 55 15.21 19.39 -13.16
CA LEU A 55 14.49 20.47 -13.83
C LEU A 55 13.05 20.02 -14.10
N ASP A 56 12.11 20.66 -13.42
CA ASP A 56 10.67 20.42 -13.60
C ASP A 56 10.00 21.47 -14.52
N ASP A 57 10.78 22.30 -15.22
CA ASP A 57 10.26 23.30 -16.16
C ASP A 57 9.54 22.64 -17.34
N ASN A 58 8.43 23.26 -17.78
CA ASN A 58 7.64 22.76 -18.92
C ASN A 58 8.40 22.84 -20.25
N VAL A 59 9.28 23.83 -20.43
CA VAL A 59 10.11 24.00 -21.62
C VAL A 59 11.55 24.24 -21.19
N VAL A 60 12.46 23.34 -21.56
CA VAL A 60 13.88 23.47 -21.25
C VAL A 60 14.63 23.96 -22.50
N THR A 61 15.20 25.16 -22.39
CA THR A 61 16.10 25.77 -23.37
C THR A 61 17.55 25.51 -23.00
N ARG A 62 18.46 25.79 -23.94
CA ARG A 62 19.91 25.73 -23.69
C ARG A 62 20.34 26.60 -22.51
N ASP A 63 19.79 27.80 -22.39
CA ASP A 63 20.20 28.76 -21.35
C ASP A 63 19.71 28.34 -19.97
N SER A 64 18.46 27.85 -19.88
CA SER A 64 17.93 27.25 -18.65
C SER A 64 18.72 26.02 -18.22
N LEU A 65 19.14 25.20 -19.19
CA LEU A 65 19.97 24.03 -18.92
C LEU A 65 21.38 24.42 -18.47
N ALA A 66 22.04 25.37 -19.14
CA ALA A 66 23.38 25.82 -18.79
C ALA A 66 23.44 26.52 -17.42
N ALA A 67 22.41 27.31 -17.07
CA ALA A 67 22.30 27.94 -15.76
C ALA A 67 22.09 26.91 -14.64
N ALA A 68 21.30 25.87 -14.90
CA ALA A 68 21.01 24.82 -13.93
C ALA A 68 22.13 23.80 -13.79
N LEU A 69 22.94 23.58 -14.83
CA LEU A 69 23.91 22.47 -14.85
C LEU A 69 25.16 22.67 -14.00
N GLY A 70 25.60 23.89 -13.70
CA GLY A 70 26.80 24.15 -12.89
C GLY A 70 27.96 23.16 -13.15
N LYS A 71 28.29 22.33 -12.15
CA LYS A 71 29.29 21.24 -12.22
C LYS A 71 28.69 19.83 -12.34
N HIS A 72 27.39 19.72 -12.54
CA HIS A 72 26.64 18.47 -12.46
C HIS A 72 26.62 17.75 -13.80
N GLN A 73 26.98 16.46 -13.78
CA GLN A 73 27.07 15.64 -14.99
C GLN A 73 25.78 14.84 -15.26
N LYS A 74 24.79 14.92 -14.37
CA LYS A 74 23.51 14.22 -14.48
C LYS A 74 22.32 15.16 -14.30
N VAL A 75 21.33 15.03 -15.19
CA VAL A 75 20.10 15.84 -15.17
C VAL A 75 18.88 14.95 -15.24
N VAL A 76 17.90 15.24 -14.39
CA VAL A 76 16.59 14.60 -14.40
C VAL A 76 15.54 15.61 -14.86
N PHE A 77 14.87 15.33 -15.97
CA PHE A 77 13.78 16.19 -16.50
C PHE A 77 12.41 15.71 -16.04
N GLY A 78 11.48 16.62 -15.80
CA GLY A 78 10.10 16.31 -15.46
C GLY A 78 9.34 15.52 -16.56
N PRO A 79 8.23 14.84 -16.20
CA PRO A 79 7.47 13.98 -17.13
C PRO A 79 6.83 14.72 -18.30
N LYS A 80 6.53 16.02 -18.13
CA LYS A 80 5.90 16.88 -19.14
C LYS A 80 6.87 17.90 -19.75
N THR A 81 8.16 17.78 -19.46
CA THR A 81 9.17 18.72 -19.94
C THR A 81 9.44 18.51 -21.43
N VAL A 82 9.23 19.57 -22.20
CA VAL A 82 9.57 19.65 -23.62
C VAL A 82 11.01 20.15 -23.74
N LEU A 83 11.90 19.28 -24.24
CA LEU A 83 13.25 19.68 -24.61
C LEU A 83 13.22 20.37 -25.97
N THR A 84 13.76 21.58 -26.03
CA THR A 84 14.00 22.26 -27.30
C THR A 84 15.16 21.61 -28.07
N PRO A 85 15.20 21.69 -29.40
CA PRO A 85 16.32 21.16 -30.21
C PRO A 85 17.68 21.68 -29.74
N THR A 86 17.77 22.95 -29.39
CA THR A 86 18.99 23.59 -28.87
C THR A 86 19.44 23.03 -27.52
N ALA A 87 18.51 22.63 -26.64
CA ALA A 87 18.83 21.95 -25.39
C ALA A 87 19.32 20.51 -25.65
N HIS A 88 18.73 19.82 -26.62
CA HIS A 88 19.15 18.48 -27.02
C HIS A 88 20.58 18.47 -27.58
N ASP A 89 20.93 19.44 -28.42
CA ASP A 89 22.29 19.60 -28.96
C ASP A 89 23.32 19.89 -27.87
N TYR A 90 22.95 20.70 -26.87
CA TYR A 90 23.83 21.01 -25.73
C TYR A 90 24.13 19.76 -24.89
N ILE A 91 23.13 18.93 -24.59
CA ILE A 91 23.29 17.65 -23.88
C ILE A 91 24.28 16.73 -24.62
N ARG A 92 24.14 16.66 -25.95
CA ARG A 92 24.98 15.81 -26.80
C ARG A 92 26.43 16.30 -26.85
N GLN A 93 26.64 17.62 -26.97
CA GLN A 93 27.97 18.22 -27.03
C GLN A 93 28.74 18.08 -25.70
N HIS A 94 28.06 18.26 -24.58
CA HIS A 94 28.67 18.22 -23.24
C HIS A 94 28.65 16.83 -22.58
N LYS A 95 28.20 15.78 -23.31
CA LYS A 95 28.12 14.39 -22.83
C LYS A 95 27.42 14.25 -21.47
N ILE A 96 26.35 15.03 -21.28
CA ILE A 96 25.60 15.07 -20.04
C ILE A 96 24.71 13.83 -19.99
N GLN A 97 24.77 13.08 -18.88
CA GLN A 97 23.85 11.97 -18.68
C GLN A 97 22.49 12.54 -18.32
N TRP A 98 21.45 12.17 -19.06
CA TRP A 98 20.11 12.64 -18.77
C TRP A 98 19.12 11.50 -18.71
N SER A 99 18.15 11.64 -17.83
CA SER A 99 17.00 10.75 -17.73
C SER A 99 15.73 11.57 -17.67
N ARG A 100 14.71 11.16 -18.43
CA ARG A 100 13.37 11.69 -18.24
C ARG A 100 12.75 10.97 -17.04
N CYS A 101 12.21 11.73 -16.10
CA CYS A 101 11.33 11.24 -15.08
C CYS A 101 10.01 10.86 -15.78
N THR A 102 9.97 9.69 -16.40
CA THR A 102 8.69 9.09 -16.79
C THR A 102 7.90 8.88 -15.52
N THR A 103 6.59 9.17 -15.54
CA THR A 103 5.66 8.87 -14.44
C THR A 103 5.58 7.38 -14.09
N THR A 104 6.38 6.54 -14.72
CA THR A 104 6.87 5.25 -14.22
C THR A 104 8.15 5.43 -13.41
N SER A 105 8.19 6.40 -12.50
CA SER A 105 9.07 6.27 -11.36
C SER A 105 8.41 5.20 -10.51
N ALA A 106 8.91 3.98 -10.61
CA ALA A 106 9.04 3.11 -9.45
C ALA A 106 9.84 3.92 -8.42
N THR A 107 9.18 4.86 -7.75
CA THR A 107 9.67 5.43 -6.53
C THR A 107 9.90 4.23 -5.63
N THR A 108 11.09 4.21 -5.04
CA THR A 108 11.44 3.55 -3.79
C THR A 108 10.50 4.02 -2.67
N ALA A 109 9.20 3.88 -2.86
CA ALA A 109 8.27 3.82 -1.77
C ALA A 109 8.36 2.39 -1.29
N ASP A 110 8.99 2.17 -0.16
CA ASP A 110 8.93 0.90 0.59
C ASP A 110 7.48 0.52 0.98
N TRP A 111 6.49 1.32 0.56
CA TRP A 111 5.08 1.12 0.81
C TRP A 111 4.31 0.80 -0.47
N PRO A 112 3.39 -0.20 -0.40
CA PRO A 112 2.57 -0.58 -1.53
C PRO A 112 1.69 0.58 -1.98
N ARG A 113 1.60 0.80 -3.29
CA ARG A 113 0.66 1.74 -3.89
C ARG A 113 -0.74 1.18 -3.72
N LEU A 114 -1.47 1.76 -2.78
CA LEU A 114 -2.84 1.37 -2.46
C LEU A 114 -3.84 2.22 -3.23
N GLN A 115 -4.73 1.55 -3.98
CA GLN A 115 -5.91 2.16 -4.57
C GLN A 115 -7.17 1.69 -3.84
N VAL A 116 -8.11 2.59 -3.57
CA VAL A 116 -9.44 2.27 -3.03
C VAL A 116 -10.49 2.52 -4.10
N LEU A 117 -11.26 1.48 -4.42
CA LEU A 117 -12.45 1.56 -5.27
C LEU A 117 -13.69 1.51 -4.40
N VAL A 118 -14.59 2.48 -4.54
CA VAL A 118 -15.83 2.53 -3.75
C VAL A 118 -17.02 2.33 -4.68
N VAL A 119 -17.77 1.25 -4.45
CA VAL A 119 -19.07 1.00 -5.07
C VAL A 119 -20.14 1.53 -4.12
N ASN A 120 -20.96 2.48 -4.59
CA ASN A 120 -21.96 3.20 -3.79
C ASN A 120 -21.34 3.97 -2.59
N PRO A 121 -20.72 5.14 -2.84
CA PRO A 121 -20.04 5.89 -1.80
C PRO A 121 -21.00 6.41 -0.73
N SER A 122 -20.72 6.10 0.54
CA SER A 122 -21.32 6.79 1.69
C SER A 122 -20.34 7.80 2.28
N HIS A 123 -20.84 8.83 2.97
CA HIS A 123 -19.98 9.84 3.61
C HIS A 123 -19.00 9.25 4.61
N ALA A 124 -19.41 8.20 5.34
CA ALA A 124 -18.53 7.50 6.28
C ALA A 124 -17.39 6.78 5.53
N ILE A 125 -17.72 6.02 4.49
CA ILE A 125 -16.74 5.27 3.70
C ILE A 125 -15.77 6.23 3.00
N ASP A 126 -16.28 7.31 2.42
CA ASP A 126 -15.47 8.31 1.73
C ASP A 126 -14.50 9.01 2.70
N ARG A 127 -14.97 9.37 3.90
CA ARG A 127 -14.09 9.91 4.94
C ARG A 127 -13.00 8.91 5.35
N ALA A 128 -13.33 7.62 5.46
CA ALA A 128 -12.38 6.59 5.88
C ALA A 128 -11.29 6.39 4.83
N ALA A 129 -11.69 6.42 3.55
CA ALA A 129 -10.76 6.33 2.42
C ALA A 129 -9.82 7.54 2.35
N ARG A 130 -10.30 8.77 2.62
CA ARG A 130 -9.49 10.00 2.60
C ARG A 130 -8.45 10.08 3.72
N GLU A 131 -8.72 9.47 4.87
CA GLU A 131 -7.77 9.46 5.98
C GLU A 131 -6.57 8.52 5.74
N VAL A 132 -6.70 7.61 4.78
CA VAL A 132 -5.61 6.76 4.32
C VAL A 132 -5.01 7.43 3.10
N ASN A 133 -3.68 7.57 3.05
CA ASN A 133 -2.97 8.17 1.90
C ASN A 133 -3.02 7.23 0.67
N ALA A 134 -4.22 6.91 0.21
CA ALA A 134 -4.52 6.01 -0.88
C ALA A 134 -5.29 6.77 -1.96
N SER A 135 -4.99 6.47 -3.22
CA SER A 135 -5.73 7.00 -4.35
C SER A 135 -7.13 6.39 -4.36
N ARG A 136 -8.15 7.19 -4.70
CA ARG A 136 -9.55 6.80 -4.62
C ARG A 136 -10.24 6.97 -5.97
N ASN A 137 -10.93 5.93 -6.42
CA ASN A 137 -11.88 6.00 -7.53
C ASN A 137 -13.27 5.49 -7.09
N ILE A 138 -14.30 5.94 -7.79
CA ILE A 138 -15.69 5.53 -7.58
C ILE A 138 -16.06 4.63 -8.75
N ALA A 139 -16.55 3.43 -8.44
CA ALA A 139 -17.03 2.48 -9.43
C ALA A 139 -18.56 2.42 -9.42
N ASN A 140 -19.16 2.21 -10.60
CA ASN A 140 -20.62 2.26 -10.74
C ASN A 140 -21.29 0.94 -10.32
N SER A 141 -20.56 -0.17 -10.36
CA SER A 141 -21.07 -1.50 -10.02
C SER A 141 -19.95 -2.42 -9.52
N ALA A 142 -20.32 -3.58 -8.97
CA ALA A 142 -19.35 -4.60 -8.57
C ALA A 142 -18.52 -5.14 -9.75
N ALA A 143 -19.14 -5.29 -10.93
CA ALA A 143 -18.44 -5.77 -12.13
C ALA A 143 -17.48 -4.71 -12.71
N ASP A 144 -17.89 -3.45 -12.66
CA ASP A 144 -17.06 -2.30 -13.04
C ASP A 144 -15.85 -2.20 -12.10
N ALA A 145 -16.07 -2.28 -10.78
CA ALA A 145 -15.00 -2.27 -9.79
C ALA A 145 -14.00 -3.42 -9.96
N ALA A 146 -14.49 -4.64 -10.26
CA ALA A 146 -13.60 -5.77 -10.54
C ALA A 146 -12.77 -5.54 -11.81
N SER A 147 -13.39 -5.03 -12.88
CA SER A 147 -12.72 -4.75 -14.16
C SER A 147 -11.68 -3.63 -14.02
N GLU A 148 -11.98 -2.60 -13.24
CA GLU A 148 -11.07 -1.51 -12.91
C GLU A 148 -9.90 -2.02 -12.03
N ALA A 149 -10.18 -2.81 -10.99
CA ALA A 149 -9.15 -3.42 -10.15
C ALA A 149 -8.18 -4.28 -10.96
N ILE A 150 -8.71 -5.11 -11.86
CA ILE A 150 -7.90 -5.90 -12.81
C ILE A 150 -7.01 -4.98 -13.65
N SER A 151 -7.59 -3.92 -14.24
CA SER A 151 -6.86 -3.01 -15.12
C SER A 151 -5.72 -2.29 -14.41
N LEU A 152 -5.95 -1.81 -13.18
CA LEU A 152 -4.97 -1.09 -12.39
C LEU A 152 -3.77 -1.97 -12.02
N ILE A 153 -4.02 -3.20 -11.57
CA ILE A 153 -2.97 -4.17 -11.24
C ILE A 153 -2.21 -4.60 -12.50
N CYS A 154 -2.91 -4.95 -13.58
CA CYS A 154 -2.27 -5.40 -14.82
C CYS A 154 -1.44 -4.30 -15.51
N ARG A 155 -1.76 -3.02 -15.28
CA ARG A 155 -0.97 -1.88 -15.76
C ARG A 155 0.14 -1.45 -14.80
N SER A 156 0.26 -2.12 -13.65
CA SER A 156 1.21 -1.77 -12.58
C SER A 156 1.04 -0.33 -12.09
N GLU A 157 -0.19 0.19 -12.10
CA GLU A 157 -0.51 1.51 -11.55
C GLU A 157 -0.56 1.45 -10.01
N CYS A 158 -0.99 0.31 -9.47
CA CYS A 158 -1.01 0.01 -8.04
C CYS A 158 -0.54 -1.42 -7.76
N ASP A 159 -0.08 -1.66 -6.53
CA ASP A 159 0.32 -2.99 -6.05
C ASP A 159 -0.85 -3.70 -5.35
N THR A 160 -1.77 -2.92 -4.78
CA THR A 160 -2.92 -3.44 -4.04
C THR A 160 -4.14 -2.58 -4.28
N VAL A 161 -5.27 -3.23 -4.52
CA VAL A 161 -6.59 -2.58 -4.64
C VAL A 161 -7.48 -3.04 -3.49
N VAL A 162 -8.14 -2.10 -2.82
CA VAL A 162 -9.23 -2.41 -1.90
C VAL A 162 -10.55 -1.97 -2.53
N VAL A 163 -11.49 -2.91 -2.68
CA VAL A 163 -12.83 -2.63 -3.19
C VAL A 163 -13.82 -2.63 -2.03
N LEU A 164 -14.42 -1.47 -1.79
CA LEU A 164 -15.47 -1.28 -0.80
C LEU A 164 -16.82 -1.40 -1.53
N ALA A 165 -17.50 -2.52 -1.35
CA ALA A 165 -18.76 -2.82 -2.03
C ALA A 165 -19.72 -3.58 -1.11
N GLU A 166 -21.01 -3.54 -1.42
CA GLU A 166 -22.01 -4.36 -0.72
C GLU A 166 -21.87 -5.86 -1.09
N ALA A 167 -21.68 -6.14 -2.38
CA ALA A 167 -21.48 -7.48 -2.93
C ALA A 167 -19.99 -7.83 -3.08
N ALA A 168 -19.24 -7.83 -1.98
CA ALA A 168 -17.79 -8.07 -1.98
C ALA A 168 -17.41 -9.45 -2.54
N GLU A 169 -18.20 -10.50 -2.31
CA GLU A 169 -17.98 -11.84 -2.85
C GLU A 169 -18.02 -11.87 -4.37
N VAL A 170 -18.96 -11.10 -4.95
CA VAL A 170 -19.11 -11.02 -6.40
C VAL A 170 -17.89 -10.35 -7.01
N VAL A 171 -17.41 -9.25 -6.41
CA VAL A 171 -16.18 -8.58 -6.83
C VAL A 171 -15.00 -9.54 -6.78
N ALA A 172 -14.80 -10.25 -5.66
CA ALA A 172 -13.70 -11.18 -5.51
C ALA A 172 -13.75 -12.32 -6.55
N CYS A 173 -14.94 -12.90 -6.76
CA CYS A 173 -15.15 -13.94 -7.76
C CYS A 173 -14.86 -13.46 -9.18
N LEU A 174 -15.33 -12.26 -9.56
CA LEU A 174 -15.07 -11.69 -10.88
C LEU A 174 -13.60 -11.35 -11.10
N ALA A 175 -12.95 -10.78 -10.08
CA ALA A 175 -11.54 -10.40 -10.12
C ALA A 175 -10.62 -11.63 -10.28
N ASN A 176 -10.93 -12.73 -9.58
CA ASN A 176 -10.18 -14.00 -9.64
C ASN A 176 -10.26 -14.73 -10.99
N ARG A 177 -11.09 -14.26 -11.95
CA ARG A 177 -11.07 -14.79 -13.32
C ARG A 177 -9.77 -14.46 -14.06
N ASN A 178 -9.04 -13.43 -13.60
CA ASN A 178 -7.76 -13.05 -14.16
C ASN A 178 -6.62 -13.73 -13.38
N ARG A 179 -5.70 -14.39 -14.09
CA ARG A 179 -4.55 -15.11 -13.50
C ARG A 179 -3.58 -14.22 -12.72
N ALA A 180 -3.51 -12.93 -13.05
CA ALA A 180 -2.65 -11.97 -12.36
C ALA A 180 -3.25 -11.49 -11.02
N ILE A 181 -4.51 -11.81 -10.75
CA ILE A 181 -5.23 -11.33 -9.58
C ILE A 181 -5.41 -12.45 -8.56
N ARG A 182 -5.13 -12.12 -7.31
CA ARG A 182 -5.46 -12.90 -6.13
C ARG A 182 -6.35 -12.02 -5.28
N SER A 183 -7.65 -12.28 -5.40
CA SER A 183 -8.69 -11.53 -4.73
C SER A 183 -9.31 -12.33 -3.60
N GLY A 184 -9.54 -11.66 -2.47
CA GLY A 184 -10.16 -12.23 -1.28
C GLY A 184 -11.21 -11.31 -0.70
N VAL A 185 -12.17 -11.89 0.01
CA VAL A 185 -13.12 -11.12 0.82
C VAL A 185 -12.55 -11.00 2.22
N VAL A 186 -12.54 -9.79 2.74
CA VAL A 186 -11.99 -9.46 4.05
C VAL A 186 -13.07 -8.92 4.96
N ASN A 187 -13.21 -9.55 6.12
CA ASN A 187 -14.18 -9.15 7.13
C ASN A 187 -13.56 -8.52 8.38
N SER A 188 -12.26 -8.66 8.61
CA SER A 188 -11.62 -8.07 9.79
C SER A 188 -10.19 -7.61 9.47
N VAL A 189 -9.59 -6.88 10.42
CA VAL A 189 -8.19 -6.46 10.32
C VAL A 189 -7.25 -7.66 10.31
N ASP A 190 -7.54 -8.69 11.12
CA ASP A 190 -6.72 -9.89 11.21
C ASP A 190 -6.84 -10.74 9.94
N ASP A 191 -8.04 -10.79 9.36
CA ASP A 191 -8.30 -11.42 8.07
C ASP A 191 -7.52 -10.72 6.95
N ALA A 192 -7.51 -9.38 6.92
CA ALA A 192 -6.70 -8.61 5.97
C ALA A 192 -5.21 -9.00 6.03
N LYS A 193 -4.64 -8.98 7.24
CA LYS A 193 -3.21 -9.25 7.46
C LYS A 193 -2.86 -10.70 7.15
N SER A 194 -3.67 -11.64 7.62
CA SER A 194 -3.44 -13.07 7.41
C SER A 194 -3.53 -13.43 5.93
N GLN A 195 -4.55 -12.95 5.22
CA GLN A 195 -4.70 -13.17 3.78
C GLN A 195 -3.57 -12.51 2.97
N GLN A 196 -3.17 -11.27 3.29
CA GLN A 196 -2.02 -10.63 2.64
C GLN A 196 -0.73 -11.44 2.82
N LYS A 197 -0.47 -11.95 4.03
CA LYS A 197 0.75 -12.71 4.34
C LYS A 197 0.74 -14.12 3.77
N LEU A 198 -0.38 -14.83 3.84
CA LEU A 198 -0.47 -16.25 3.45
C LEU A 198 -0.73 -16.43 1.96
N LEU A 199 -1.64 -15.62 1.40
CA LEU A 199 -2.12 -15.78 0.02
C LEU A 199 -1.56 -14.71 -0.93
N GLY A 200 -0.85 -13.70 -0.41
CA GLY A 200 -0.31 -12.64 -1.26
C GLY A 200 -1.40 -11.88 -2.02
N ILE A 201 -2.55 -11.67 -1.38
CA ILE A 201 -3.73 -11.04 -1.99
C ILE A 201 -3.38 -9.63 -2.45
N ASN A 202 -3.65 -9.34 -3.72
CA ASN A 202 -3.47 -8.01 -4.32
C ASN A 202 -4.79 -7.27 -4.54
N VAL A 203 -5.94 -7.93 -4.40
CA VAL A 203 -7.27 -7.29 -4.42
C VAL A 203 -8.08 -7.71 -3.19
N LEU A 204 -8.44 -6.77 -2.32
CA LEU A 204 -9.21 -7.06 -1.10
C LEU A 204 -10.61 -6.49 -1.25
N SER A 205 -11.62 -7.34 -1.17
CA SER A 205 -13.02 -6.93 -1.25
C SER A 205 -13.62 -6.85 0.15
N VAL A 206 -14.17 -5.72 0.53
CA VAL A 206 -14.73 -5.49 1.88
C VAL A 206 -16.20 -5.14 1.77
N LYS A 207 -17.02 -5.86 2.55
CA LYS A 207 -18.45 -5.56 2.73
C LYS A 207 -18.64 -4.26 3.51
N ALA A 208 -18.74 -3.15 2.80
CA ALA A 208 -18.76 -1.84 3.42
C ALA A 208 -20.11 -1.51 4.11
N SER A 209 -21.21 -2.10 3.65
CA SER A 209 -22.57 -1.89 4.21
C SER A 209 -22.72 -2.41 5.65
N GLN A 210 -21.91 -3.37 6.06
CA GLN A 210 -21.98 -4.01 7.38
C GLN A 210 -20.92 -3.47 8.35
N LYS A 211 -20.18 -2.43 7.98
CA LYS A 211 -19.03 -1.94 8.73
C LYS A 211 -19.19 -0.50 9.16
N SER A 212 -18.77 -0.22 10.37
CA SER A 212 -18.60 1.14 10.86
C SER A 212 -17.43 1.82 10.16
N TYR A 213 -17.45 3.16 10.20
CA TYR A 213 -16.35 4.02 9.79
C TYR A 213 -14.99 3.55 10.33
N VAL A 214 -14.93 3.26 11.62
CA VAL A 214 -13.70 2.91 12.34
C VAL A 214 -13.15 1.58 11.84
N GLU A 215 -14.02 0.61 11.59
CA GLU A 215 -13.61 -0.70 11.05
C GLU A 215 -13.05 -0.59 9.64
N VAL A 216 -13.75 0.12 8.74
CA VAL A 216 -13.26 0.32 7.36
C VAL A 216 -11.90 1.00 7.38
N ARG A 217 -11.75 2.07 8.18
CA ARG A 217 -10.48 2.77 8.34
C ARG A 217 -9.38 1.85 8.86
N ASN A 218 -9.66 1.05 9.88
CA ASN A 218 -8.66 0.14 10.46
C ASN A 218 -8.25 -0.95 9.48
N ILE A 219 -9.18 -1.48 8.68
CA ILE A 219 -8.89 -2.43 7.59
C ILE A 219 -7.99 -1.77 6.55
N LEU A 220 -8.33 -0.57 6.07
CA LEU A 220 -7.52 0.15 5.08
C LEU A 220 -6.10 0.44 5.58
N LYS A 221 -5.96 0.85 6.84
CA LYS A 221 -4.65 1.05 7.48
C LYS A 221 -3.86 -0.25 7.60
N ALA A 222 -4.53 -1.34 7.98
CA ALA A 222 -3.90 -2.65 8.06
C ALA A 222 -3.35 -3.09 6.70
N VAL A 223 -4.15 -2.93 5.64
CA VAL A 223 -3.74 -3.22 4.27
C VAL A 223 -2.54 -2.38 3.85
N GLN A 224 -2.56 -1.07 4.12
CA GLN A 224 -1.44 -0.18 3.80
C GLN A 224 -0.16 -0.56 4.56
N SER A 225 -0.28 -1.02 5.80
CA SER A 225 0.85 -1.49 6.61
C SER A 225 1.33 -2.92 6.27
N GLY A 226 0.54 -3.67 5.50
CA GLY A 226 0.80 -5.08 5.18
C GLY A 226 1.96 -5.32 4.21
N GLY A 227 2.48 -4.25 3.59
CA GLY A 227 3.58 -4.33 2.63
C GLY A 227 3.14 -4.80 1.24
N MET A 228 4.11 -5.01 0.35
CA MET A 228 3.85 -5.42 -1.02
C MET A 228 3.34 -6.88 -1.07
N PRO A 229 2.23 -7.17 -1.78
CA PRO A 229 1.75 -8.54 -1.93
C PRO A 229 2.81 -9.42 -2.59
N THR A 230 3.21 -10.49 -1.91
CA THR A 230 4.19 -11.44 -2.44
C THR A 230 3.45 -12.70 -2.90
N VAL A 231 3.75 -13.18 -4.11
CA VAL A 231 3.12 -14.39 -4.64
C VAL A 231 3.59 -15.59 -3.80
N PRO A 232 2.67 -16.41 -3.25
CA PRO A 232 3.04 -17.65 -2.58
C PRO A 232 3.76 -18.61 -3.53
N GLU A 233 4.60 -19.48 -2.96
CA GLU A 233 5.30 -20.50 -3.74
C GLU A 233 4.30 -21.48 -4.38
N GLY A 234 4.40 -21.70 -5.70
CA GLY A 234 3.59 -22.67 -6.44
C GLY A 234 2.23 -22.18 -6.97
N TRP A 235 1.99 -20.87 -7.00
CA TRP A 235 0.76 -20.25 -7.57
C TRP A 235 0.82 -20.05 -9.09
#